data_AF-A0A971V9E3-F1
#
_entry.id   AF-A0A971V9E3-F1
#
_cell.length_a   1.000
_cell.length_b   1.000
_cell.length_c   1.000
_cell.angle_alpha   90.00
_cell.angle_beta   90.00
_cell.angle_gamma   90.00
#
_symmetry.space_group_name_H-M   'P 1'
#
loop_
_entity.id
_entity.type
_entity.pdbx_description
1 polymer ?
#
loop_
_entity_poly.entity_id
_entity_poly.type
_entity_poly.pdbx_seq_one_letter_code
_entity_poly.pdbx_strand_id
1 'polypeptide(L)'
;MYNQEDVYGVRKQLNRMITIVAVVFLGSLIISIIVAGTVNNRLGMYILIFGICLDIFVWGMFGSPVLAYYNFLKDIFTGRIREESGVVKSVNTKPVYKDNRLYYYEVLIDDGETERMLLIDANKPLPAFDIGKRYEFEVYQNYVVNIL
;
A
#
# COMPACT_ATOMS: atom_id res chain seq x y z
N MET A 1 5.19 15.06 -5.64
CA MET A 1 5.98 13.81 -5.47
C MET A 1 5.34 12.57 -6.12
N TYR A 2 4.01 12.50 -6.21
CA TYR A 2 3.31 11.42 -6.91
C TYR A 2 3.09 11.75 -8.39
N ASN A 3 3.15 10.74 -9.25
CA ASN A 3 2.88 10.88 -10.68
C ASN A 3 1.81 9.86 -11.14
N GLN A 4 1.12 10.16 -12.24
CA GLN A 4 0.14 9.26 -12.86
C GLN A 4 0.77 7.90 -13.24
N GLU A 5 2.08 7.89 -13.52
CA GLU A 5 2.85 6.67 -13.78
C GLU A 5 2.89 5.72 -12.57
N ASP A 6 2.87 6.25 -11.34
CA ASP A 6 2.85 5.42 -10.11
C ASP A 6 1.55 4.60 -10.07
N VAL A 7 0.42 5.22 -10.41
CA VAL A 7 -0.89 4.54 -10.45
C VAL A 7 -0.88 3.41 -11.46
N TYR A 8 -0.31 3.65 -12.64
CA TYR A 8 -0.17 2.62 -13.68
C TYR A 8 0.74 1.47 -13.22
N GLY A 9 1.87 1.80 -12.58
CA GLY A 9 2.80 0.81 -12.01
C GLY A 9 2.13 -0.10 -10.98
N VAL A 10 1.41 0.49 -10.02
CA VAL A 10 0.69 -0.25 -8.98
C VAL A 10 -0.45 -1.07 -9.57
N ARG A 11 -1.20 -0.54 -10.55
CA ARG A 11 -2.23 -1.30 -11.27
C ARG A 11 -1.67 -2.53 -11.98
N LYS A 12 -0.48 -2.40 -12.59
CA LYS A 12 0.21 -3.54 -13.23
C LYS A 12 0.63 -4.59 -12.19
N GLN A 13 1.12 -4.18 -11.02
CA GLN A 13 1.45 -5.09 -9.93
C GLN A 13 0.20 -5.82 -9.42
N LEU A 14 -0.90 -5.10 -9.23
CA LEU A 14 -2.18 -5.66 -8.82
C LEU A 14 -2.71 -6.70 -9.82
N ASN A 15 -2.69 -6.39 -11.11
CA ASN A 15 -3.06 -7.34 -12.16
C ASN A 15 -2.17 -8.59 -12.14
N ARG A 16 -0.86 -8.43 -11.94
CA ARG A 16 0.07 -9.57 -11.82
C ARG A 16 -0.27 -10.44 -10.61
N MET A 17 -0.62 -9.85 -9.47
CA MET A 17 -1.03 -10.61 -8.29
C MET A 17 -2.35 -11.36 -8.51
N ILE A 18 -3.34 -10.73 -9.15
CA ILE A 18 -4.58 -11.39 -9.55
C ILE A 18 -4.28 -12.57 -10.48
N THR A 19 -3.38 -12.41 -11.44
CA THR A 19 -2.96 -13.51 -12.33
C THR A 19 -2.31 -14.65 -11.54
N ILE A 20 -1.43 -14.35 -10.58
CA ILE A 20 -0.78 -15.38 -9.76
C ILE A 20 -1.83 -16.17 -8.95
N VAL A 21 -2.73 -15.49 -8.26
CA VAL A 21 -3.80 -16.13 -7.48
C VAL A 21 -4.71 -16.95 -8.39
N ALA A 22 -5.09 -16.42 -9.57
CA ALA A 22 -5.91 -17.17 -10.52
C ALA A 22 -5.21 -18.44 -11.02
N VAL A 23 -3.90 -18.39 -11.29
CA VAL A 23 -3.13 -19.55 -11.74
C VAL A 23 -2.99 -20.60 -10.63
N VAL A 24 -2.72 -20.19 -9.39
CA VAL A 24 -2.65 -21.10 -8.24
C VAL A 24 -4.01 -21.76 -7.99
N PHE A 25 -5.08 -20.96 -7.99
CA PHE A 25 -6.44 -21.46 -7.83
C PHE A 25 -6.80 -22.49 -8.91
N LEU A 26 -6.66 -22.12 -10.19
CA LEU A 26 -6.98 -23.01 -11.31
C LEU A 26 -6.09 -24.25 -11.32
N GLY A 27 -4.80 -24.11 -11.01
CA GLY A 27 -3.88 -25.23 -10.89
C GLY A 27 -4.30 -26.21 -9.81
N SER A 28 -4.60 -25.72 -8.60
CA SER A 28 -5.05 -26.56 -7.49
C SER A 28 -6.39 -27.25 -7.77
N LEU A 29 -7.31 -26.55 -8.44
CA LEU A 29 -8.61 -27.08 -8.85
C LEU A 29 -8.48 -28.20 -9.88
N ILE A 30 -7.68 -28.00 -10.93
CA ILE A 30 -7.43 -29.02 -11.96
C ILE A 30 -6.80 -30.26 -11.35
N ILE A 31 -5.75 -30.09 -10.51
CA ILE A 31 -5.08 -31.20 -9.84
C ILE A 31 -6.05 -31.94 -8.93
N SER A 32 -6.85 -31.21 -8.14
CA SER A 32 -7.87 -31.81 -7.26
C SER A 32 -8.86 -32.67 -8.04
N ILE A 33 -9.39 -32.19 -9.17
CA ILE A 33 -10.35 -32.93 -9.99
C ILE A 33 -9.73 -34.23 -10.53
N ILE A 34 -8.50 -34.15 -11.07
CA ILE A 34 -7.79 -35.31 -11.60
C ILE A 34 -7.56 -36.34 -10.49
N VAL A 35 -7.07 -35.92 -9.33
CA VAL A 35 -6.79 -36.81 -8.20
C VAL A 35 -8.06 -37.42 -7.62
N ALA A 36 -9.14 -36.64 -7.52
CA ALA A 36 -10.43 -37.13 -7.05
C ALA A 36 -11.02 -38.20 -7.98
N GLY A 37 -10.85 -38.05 -9.30
CA GLY A 37 -11.32 -38.99 -10.31
C GLY A 37 -10.45 -40.24 -10.50
N THR A 38 -9.15 -40.15 -10.21
CA THR A 38 -8.19 -41.25 -10.50
C THR A 38 -7.71 -42.02 -9.27
N VAL A 39 -7.55 -41.35 -8.12
CA VAL A 39 -6.92 -41.93 -6.93
C VAL A 39 -7.91 -42.05 -5.79
N ASN A 40 -8.36 -40.91 -5.25
CA ASN A 40 -9.23 -40.87 -4.09
C ASN A 40 -9.86 -39.47 -3.94
N ASN A 41 -11.18 -39.44 -3.81
CA ASN A 41 -11.94 -38.19 -3.60
C ASN A 41 -11.48 -37.41 -2.36
N ARG A 42 -11.14 -38.09 -1.25
CA ARG A 42 -10.66 -37.41 -0.03
C ARG A 42 -9.33 -36.67 -0.26
N LEU A 43 -8.45 -37.26 -1.06
CA LEU A 43 -7.13 -36.69 -1.34
C LEU A 43 -7.26 -35.46 -2.26
N GLY A 44 -8.12 -35.53 -3.28
CA GLY A 44 -8.48 -34.36 -4.10
C GLY A 44 -9.03 -33.22 -3.26
N MET A 45 -9.97 -33.51 -2.35
CA MET A 45 -10.52 -32.52 -1.43
C MET A 45 -9.44 -31.83 -0.57
N TYR A 46 -8.48 -32.57 -0.01
CA TYR A 46 -7.38 -31.97 0.75
C TYR A 46 -6.49 -31.05 -0.10
N ILE A 47 -6.21 -31.44 -1.35
CA ILE A 47 -5.44 -30.61 -2.29
C ILE A 47 -6.18 -29.30 -2.57
N LEU A 48 -7.49 -29.35 -2.80
CA LEU A 48 -8.29 -28.15 -3.06
C LEU A 48 -8.31 -27.22 -1.85
N ILE A 49 -8.52 -27.76 -0.64
CA ILE A 49 -8.51 -26.97 0.60
C ILE A 49 -7.16 -26.28 0.77
N PHE A 50 -6.06 -27.02 0.57
CA PHE A 50 -4.73 -26.45 0.67
C PHE A 50 -4.49 -25.34 -0.36
N GLY A 51 -4.94 -25.54 -1.61
CA GLY A 51 -4.87 -24.52 -2.67
C GLY A 51 -5.60 -23.23 -2.28
N ILE A 52 -6.84 -23.34 -1.80
CA ILE A 52 -7.64 -22.19 -1.34
C ILE A 52 -6.95 -21.47 -0.17
N CYS A 53 -6.41 -22.21 0.79
CA CYS A 53 -5.65 -21.60 1.90
C CYS A 53 -4.43 -20.83 1.40
N LEU A 54 -3.71 -21.36 0.42
CA LEU A 54 -2.56 -20.70 -0.19
C LEU A 54 -2.99 -19.41 -0.92
N ASP A 55 -4.10 -19.44 -1.66
CA ASP A 55 -4.63 -18.26 -2.34
C ASP A 55 -5.01 -17.15 -1.36
N ILE A 56 -5.72 -17.50 -0.27
CA ILE A 56 -6.09 -16.54 0.78
C ILE A 56 -4.83 -15.94 1.42
N PHE A 57 -3.83 -16.77 1.69
CA PHE A 57 -2.56 -16.31 2.26
C PHE A 57 -1.81 -15.35 1.32
N VAL A 58 -1.66 -15.73 0.04
CA VAL A 58 -0.97 -14.89 -0.96
C VAL A 58 -1.71 -13.58 -1.17
N TRP A 59 -3.03 -13.62 -1.30
CA TRP A 59 -3.84 -12.41 -1.44
C TRP A 59 -3.76 -11.53 -0.18
N GLY A 60 -3.89 -12.10 1.01
CA GLY A 60 -3.86 -11.38 2.27
C GLY A 60 -2.50 -10.70 2.52
N MET A 61 -1.40 -11.42 2.28
CA MET A 61 -0.05 -10.91 2.53
C MET A 61 0.44 -9.92 1.48
N PHE A 62 0.12 -10.14 0.20
CA PHE A 62 0.70 -9.38 -0.91
C PHE A 62 -0.33 -8.57 -1.69
N GLY A 63 -1.49 -9.16 -2.00
CA GLY A 63 -2.55 -8.52 -2.79
C GLY A 63 -3.22 -7.36 -2.07
N SER A 64 -3.61 -7.58 -0.81
CA SER A 64 -4.35 -6.60 0.00
C SER A 64 -3.55 -5.30 0.22
N PRO A 65 -2.26 -5.32 0.63
CA PRO A 65 -1.46 -4.09 0.76
C PRO A 65 -1.32 -3.32 -0.57
N VAL A 66 -1.13 -4.02 -1.70
CA VAL A 66 -1.02 -3.36 -3.00
C VAL A 66 -2.34 -2.74 -3.45
N LEU A 67 -3.47 -3.41 -3.18
CA LEU A 67 -4.80 -2.84 -3.41
C LEU A 67 -5.06 -1.62 -2.52
N ALA A 68 -4.67 -1.67 -1.25
CA ALA A 68 -4.77 -0.52 -0.34
C ALA A 68 -3.93 0.67 -0.86
N TYR A 69 -2.71 0.43 -1.32
CA TYR A 69 -1.87 1.46 -1.93
C TYR A 69 -2.47 2.03 -3.22
N TYR A 70 -3.03 1.18 -4.08
CA TYR A 70 -3.71 1.62 -5.29
C TYR A 70 -4.88 2.56 -5.00
N ASN A 71 -5.72 2.21 -4.02
CA ASN A 71 -6.84 3.05 -3.61
C ASN A 71 -6.35 4.37 -3.01
N PHE A 72 -5.31 4.32 -2.17
CA PHE A 72 -4.69 5.52 -1.62
C PHE A 72 -4.19 6.49 -2.70
N LEU A 73 -3.47 5.99 -3.71
CA LEU A 73 -3.02 6.84 -4.81
C LEU A 73 -4.20 7.46 -5.56
N LYS A 74 -5.25 6.67 -5.83
CA LYS A 74 -6.47 7.17 -6.48
C LYS A 74 -7.15 8.26 -5.65
N ASP A 75 -7.19 8.09 -4.33
CA ASP A 75 -7.78 9.05 -3.39
C ASP A 75 -6.99 10.36 -3.36
N ILE A 76 -5.66 10.32 -3.42
CA ILE A 76 -4.81 11.52 -3.54
C ILE A 76 -5.12 12.29 -4.83
N PHE A 77 -5.19 11.60 -5.97
CA PHE A 77 -5.41 12.26 -7.27
C PHE A 77 -6.83 12.79 -7.47
N THR A 78 -7.81 12.24 -6.75
CA THR A 78 -9.22 12.68 -6.82
C THR A 78 -9.62 13.59 -5.66
N GLY A 79 -8.78 13.65 -4.64
CA GLY A 79 -9.01 14.38 -3.40
C GLY A 79 -8.74 15.87 -3.48
N ARG A 80 -9.21 16.60 -2.46
CA ARG A 80 -8.90 18.02 -2.29
C ARG A 80 -7.54 18.17 -1.60
N ILE A 81 -6.56 18.66 -2.35
CA ILE A 81 -5.24 19.04 -1.84
C ILE A 81 -5.33 20.43 -1.19
N ARG A 82 -4.55 20.66 -0.14
CA ARG A 82 -4.43 21.94 0.57
C ARG A 82 -2.95 22.28 0.72
N GLU A 83 -2.64 23.56 0.76
CA GLU A 83 -1.32 24.03 1.12
C GLU A 83 -1.24 24.24 2.63
N GLU A 84 -0.20 23.70 3.26
CA GLU A 84 0.13 23.90 4.67
C GLU A 84 1.58 24.37 4.80
N SER A 85 1.83 25.35 5.66
CA SER A 85 3.17 25.84 5.96
C SER A 85 3.45 25.71 7.45
N GLY A 86 4.66 25.27 7.80
CA GLY A 86 5.06 25.14 9.18
C GLY A 86 6.57 24.98 9.35
N VAL A 87 7.04 25.24 10.56
CA VAL A 87 8.43 25.00 10.96
C VAL A 87 8.59 23.52 11.30
N VAL A 88 9.52 22.83 10.66
CA VAL A 88 9.80 21.41 10.95
C VAL A 88 10.47 21.29 12.31
N LYS A 89 9.81 20.61 13.25
CA LYS A 89 10.32 20.37 14.61
C LYS A 89 11.06 19.04 14.70
N SER A 90 10.56 18.01 14.05
CA SER A 90 11.16 16.68 14.07
C SER A 90 10.77 15.87 12.83
N VAL A 91 11.65 14.94 12.46
CA VAL A 91 11.43 13.98 11.39
C VAL A 91 11.78 12.59 11.92
N ASN A 92 10.81 11.69 11.89
CA ASN A 92 11.03 10.30 12.23
C ASN A 92 11.55 9.54 11.00
N THR A 93 12.81 9.14 11.04
CA THR A 93 13.47 8.39 9.95
C THR A 93 13.09 6.91 9.92
N LYS A 94 12.38 6.41 10.94
CA LYS A 94 11.84 5.05 10.95
C LYS A 94 10.38 5.10 10.52
N PRO A 95 10.00 4.41 9.44
CA PRO A 95 8.63 4.44 8.97
C PRO A 95 7.72 3.67 9.94
N VAL A 96 6.52 4.19 10.16
CA VAL A 96 5.50 3.63 11.06
C VAL A 96 4.31 3.16 10.24
N TYR A 97 3.78 1.99 10.58
CA TYR A 97 2.55 1.48 9.96
C TYR A 97 1.33 2.21 10.52
N LYS A 98 0.59 2.91 9.65
CA LYS A 98 -0.60 3.67 10.04
C LYS A 98 -1.82 3.37 9.17
N ASP A 99 -2.99 3.61 9.76
CA ASP A 99 -4.32 3.44 9.17
C ASP A 99 -4.60 2.07 8.59
N ASN A 100 -3.89 1.05 9.08
CA ASN A 100 -3.94 -0.33 8.58
C ASN A 100 -3.77 -0.44 7.06
N ARG A 101 -2.97 0.47 6.49
CA ARG A 101 -2.80 0.60 5.04
C ARG A 101 -1.33 0.54 4.67
N LEU A 102 -0.52 1.47 5.19
CA LEU A 102 0.79 1.79 4.61
C LEU A 102 1.79 2.25 5.68
N TYR A 103 3.06 2.23 5.30
CA TYR A 103 4.16 2.74 6.10
C TYR A 103 4.45 4.20 5.73
N TYR A 104 4.64 5.04 6.74
CA TYR A 104 4.89 6.47 6.55
C TYR A 104 6.01 6.95 7.46
N TYR A 105 6.80 7.90 6.97
CA TYR A 105 7.66 8.74 7.81
C TYR A 105 6.82 9.87 8.42
N GLU A 106 7.04 10.16 9.69
CA GLU A 106 6.31 11.20 10.41
C GLU A 106 7.14 12.48 10.45
N VAL A 107 6.54 13.58 10.03
CA VAL A 107 7.16 14.92 10.10
C VAL A 107 6.28 15.80 10.98
N LEU A 108 6.81 16.26 12.10
CA LEU A 108 6.11 17.18 12.98
C LEU A 108 6.40 18.62 12.54
N ILE A 109 5.35 19.37 12.22
CA ILE A 109 5.42 20.77 11.87
C ILE A 109 4.67 21.62 12.89
N ASP A 110 5.09 22.88 13.03
CA ASP A 110 4.44 23.89 13.86
C ASP A 110 4.08 25.08 12.97
N ASP A 111 2.77 25.31 12.77
CA ASP A 111 2.26 26.39 11.92
C ASP A 111 2.22 27.75 12.66
N GLY A 112 2.50 27.76 13.97
CA GLY A 112 2.41 28.91 14.87
C GLY A 112 1.15 28.93 15.73
N GLU A 113 0.13 28.13 15.39
CA GLU A 113 -1.09 27.94 16.19
C GLU A 113 -1.11 26.55 16.83
N THR A 114 -0.71 25.52 16.08
CA THR A 114 -0.79 24.11 16.48
C THR A 114 0.36 23.29 15.91
N GLU A 115 0.77 22.27 16.65
CA GLU A 115 1.64 21.22 16.12
C GLU A 115 0.82 20.20 15.32
N ARG A 116 1.27 19.89 14.11
CA ARG A 116 0.62 18.92 13.20
C ARG A 116 1.61 17.87 12.76
N MET A 117 1.12 16.63 12.68
CA MET A 117 1.90 15.51 12.18
C MET A 117 1.53 15.23 10.72
N LEU A 118 2.49 15.47 9.83
CA LEU A 118 2.41 15.11 8.43
C LEU A 118 3.01 13.73 8.18
N LEU A 119 2.47 13.03 7.19
CA LEU A 119 2.83 11.67 6.82
C LEU A 119 3.42 11.65 5.41
N ILE A 120 4.68 11.23 5.29
CA ILE A 120 5.37 11.05 4.01
C ILE A 120 5.38 9.56 3.69
N ASP A 121 4.93 9.17 2.51
CA ASP A 121 4.90 7.77 2.06
C ASP A 121 6.29 7.14 2.05
N ALA A 122 6.45 6.01 2.74
CA ALA A 122 7.72 5.28 2.83
C ALA A 122 8.15 4.64 1.49
N ASN A 123 7.26 4.54 0.51
CA ASN A 123 7.60 4.13 -0.85
C ASN A 123 8.28 5.25 -1.67
N LYS A 124 8.32 6.47 -1.13
CA LYS A 124 9.01 7.62 -1.72
C LYS A 124 10.25 7.97 -0.91
N PRO A 125 11.30 8.54 -1.54
CA PRO A 125 12.48 8.95 -0.82
C PRO A 125 12.11 10.03 0.21
N LEU A 126 12.56 9.84 1.45
CA LEU A 126 12.41 10.84 2.50
C LEU A 126 13.28 12.06 2.16
N PRO A 127 12.69 13.26 2.00
CA PRO A 127 13.45 14.47 1.76
C PRO A 127 14.31 14.85 2.96
N ALA A 128 15.46 15.45 2.70
CA ALA A 128 16.28 16.03 3.76
C ALA A 128 15.64 17.33 4.25
N PHE A 129 15.07 17.31 5.45
CA PHE A 129 14.54 18.51 6.10
C PHE A 129 15.57 19.08 7.08
N ASP A 130 15.72 20.40 7.03
CA ASP A 130 16.46 21.14 8.05
C ASP A 130 15.50 21.45 9.21
N ILE A 131 15.79 20.88 10.38
CA ILE A 131 15.01 21.14 11.60
C ILE A 131 15.10 22.64 11.95
N GLY A 132 13.96 23.24 12.27
CA GLY A 132 13.83 24.66 12.59
C GLY A 132 13.62 25.56 11.38
N LYS A 133 13.64 25.03 10.14
CA LYS A 133 13.25 25.79 8.95
C LYS A 133 11.76 25.65 8.65
N ARG A 134 11.19 26.69 8.06
CA ARG A 134 9.83 26.70 7.53
C ARG A 134 9.82 26.12 6.13
N TYR A 135 8.86 25.24 5.89
CA TYR A 135 8.60 24.62 4.60
C TYR A 135 7.12 24.79 4.24
N GLU A 136 6.82 24.66 2.94
CA GLU A 136 5.47 24.63 2.41
C GLU A 136 5.19 23.24 1.83
N PHE A 137 4.01 22.72 2.13
CA PHE A 137 3.60 21.36 1.81
C PHE A 137 2.25 21.40 1.11
N GLU A 138 2.12 20.62 0.05
CA GLU A 138 0.82 20.22 -0.46
C GLU A 138 0.39 18.94 0.25
N VAL A 139 -0.74 18.98 0.94
CA VAL A 139 -1.24 17.85 1.74
C VAL A 139 -2.63 17.41 1.30
N TYR A 140 -2.85 16.11 1.31
CA TYR A 140 -4.17 15.49 1.26
C TYR A 140 -4.45 14.87 2.63
N GLN A 141 -5.41 15.44 3.37
CA GLN A 141 -5.56 15.16 4.81
C GLN A 141 -4.23 15.45 5.54
N ASN A 142 -3.59 14.43 6.12
CA ASN A 142 -2.28 14.55 6.76
C ASN A 142 -1.14 14.03 5.87
N TYR A 143 -1.43 13.58 4.65
CA TYR A 143 -0.47 12.96 3.75
C TYR A 143 0.20 14.00 2.86
N VAL A 144 1.53 14.05 2.86
CA VAL A 144 2.30 14.95 2.00
C VAL A 144 2.27 14.44 0.57
N VAL A 145 1.74 15.27 -0.33
CA VAL A 145 1.65 15.04 -1.78
C VAL A 145 2.82 15.68 -2.52
N ASN A 146 3.20 16.87 -2.06
CA ASN A 146 4.32 17.62 -2.62
C ASN A 146 4.93 18.54 -1.55
N ILE A 147 6.18 18.97 -1.80
CA ILE A 147 6.88 19.98 -1.01
C ILE A 147 7.28 21.07 -1.99
N LEU A 148 7.01 22.32 -1.62
CA LEU A 148 7.21 23.51 -2.45
C LEU A 148 8.57 24.18 -2.18
#